data_AF-X0ZRN8-F1
#
_entry.id   AF-X0ZRN8-F1
#
_cell.length_a   1.000
_cell.length_b   1.000
_cell.length_c   1.000
_cell.angle_alpha   90.00
_cell.angle_beta   90.00
_cell.angle_gamma   90.00
#
_symmetry.space_group_name_H-M   'P 1'
#
loop_
_entity.id
_entity.type
_entity.pdbx_description
1 polymer ?
#
loop_
_entity_poly.entity_id
_entity_poly.type
_entity_poly.pdbx_seq_one_letter_code
_entity_poly.pdbx_strand_id
1 'polypeptide(L)'
;MKIDKCKCVFFSPTGTTKTVVNEIANAIGIKEKESIDFTKLAVRNQNQIPFENNELAIIGVPVYSDRIPRYRQAANFVQIFN
;
A
#
# COMPACT_ATOMS: atom_id res chain seq x y z
N MET A 1 -12.17 3.08 -18.68
CA MET A 1 -11.31 3.75 -17.67
C MET A 1 -9.86 3.52 -18.08
N LYS A 2 -9.02 4.56 -18.07
CA LYS A 2 -7.59 4.47 -18.39
C LYS A 2 -6.82 4.61 -17.08
N ILE A 3 -6.05 3.59 -16.70
CA ILE A 3 -5.20 3.62 -15.51
C ILE A 3 -3.76 3.88 -15.96
N ASP A 4 -3.17 4.95 -15.45
CA ASP A 4 -1.86 5.42 -15.89
C ASP A 4 -0.77 5.14 -14.86
N LYS A 5 -1.15 4.98 -13.58
CA LYS A 5 -0.23 4.80 -12.46
C LYS A 5 -0.73 3.80 -11.43
N CYS A 6 0.20 3.05 -10.84
CA CYS A 6 -0.07 2.07 -9.80
C CYS A 6 0.60 2.48 -8.47
N LYS A 7 -0.20 2.60 -7.41
CA LYS A 7 0.27 2.82 -6.04
C LYS A 7 0.34 1.49 -5.29
N CYS A 8 1.56 1.03 -5.04
CA CYS A 8 1.89 -0.15 -4.26
C CYS A 8 1.97 0.22 -2.78
N VAL A 9 0.88 0.02 -2.04
CA VAL A 9 0.81 0.32 -0.60
C VAL A 9 1.05 -0.95 0.20
N PHE A 10 2.06 -0.97 1.07
CA PHE A 10 2.35 -2.17 1.84
C PHE A 10 2.92 -1.88 3.23
N PHE A 11 2.61 -2.80 4.16
CA PHE A 11 3.37 -2.97 5.40
C PHE A 11 4.13 -4.30 5.29
N SER A 12 5.46 -4.29 5.41
CA SER A 12 6.26 -5.49 5.07
C SER A 12 7.55 -5.62 5.90
N PRO A 13 7.48 -5.93 7.20
CA PRO A 13 8.66 -6.02 8.08
C PRO A 13 9.71 -7.02 7.61
N THR A 14 9.27 -8.13 7.01
CA THR A 14 10.15 -9.22 6.52
C THR A 14 10.28 -9.23 5.00
N GLY A 15 9.76 -8.22 4.30
CA GLY A 15 9.90 -8.10 2.84
C GLY A 15 8.90 -8.87 1.97
N THR A 16 8.26 -9.94 2.46
CA THR A 16 7.37 -10.79 1.64
C THR A 16 6.19 -10.03 1.05
N THR A 17 5.49 -9.22 1.84
CA THR A 17 4.33 -8.45 1.37
C THR A 17 4.70 -7.45 0.29
N LYS A 18 5.85 -6.76 0.44
CA LYS A 18 6.40 -5.86 -0.58
C LYS A 18 6.64 -6.60 -1.90
N THR A 19 7.25 -7.78 -1.84
CA THR A 19 7.50 -8.60 -3.03
C THR A 19 6.21 -8.96 -3.74
N VAL A 20 5.22 -9.49 -3.02
CA VAL A 20 3.92 -9.88 -3.60
C VAL A 20 3.21 -8.69 -4.25
N VAL A 21 3.13 -7.55 -3.56
CA VAL A 21 2.49 -6.34 -4.11
C VAL A 21 3.18 -5.86 -5.38
N ASN A 22 4.51 -5.85 -5.39
CA ASN A 22 5.28 -5.44 -6.57
C ASN A 22 5.11 -6.41 -7.75
N GLU A 23 5.08 -7.72 -7.50
CA GLU A 23 4.86 -8.69 -8.57
C GLU A 23 3.45 -8.60 -9.16
N ILE A 24 2.43 -8.34 -8.34
CA ILE A 24 1.08 -8.05 -8.85
C ILE A 24 1.10 -6.78 -9.73
N ALA A 25 1.75 -5.70 -9.26
CA ALA A 25 1.89 -4.47 -10.03
C ALA A 25 2.66 -4.68 -11.35
N ASN A 26 3.69 -5.53 -11.34
CA ASN A 26 4.43 -5.92 -12.53
C ASN A 26 3.54 -6.66 -13.54
N ALA A 27 2.77 -7.64 -13.06
CA ALA A 27 1.90 -8.46 -13.90
C ALA A 27 0.76 -7.66 -14.56
N ILE A 28 0.28 -6.59 -13.91
CA ILE A 28 -0.75 -5.70 -14.47
C ILE A 28 -0.20 -4.86 -15.64
N GLY A 29 1.11 -4.64 -15.72
CA GLY A 29 1.74 -3.96 -16.86
C GLY A 29 1.65 -2.43 -16.88
N ILE A 30 1.23 -1.80 -15.77
CA ILE A 30 1.27 -0.33 -15.63
C ILE A 30 2.72 0.11 -15.42
N LYS A 31 3.19 1.06 -16.23
CA LYS A 31 4.59 1.50 -16.23
C LYS A 31 4.95 2.36 -15.02
N GLU A 32 4.08 3.30 -14.66
CA GLU A 32 4.32 4.21 -13.55
C GLU A 32 3.91 3.55 -12.23
N LYS A 33 4.87 3.41 -11.31
CA LYS A 33 4.68 2.73 -10.02
C LYS A 33 5.21 3.61 -8.90
N GLU A 34 4.43 3.76 -7.85
CA GLU A 34 4.80 4.43 -6.62
C GLU A 34 4.73 3.44 -5.45
N SER A 35 5.80 3.34 -4.66
CA SER A 35 5.82 2.47 -3.48
C SER A 35 5.59 3.28 -2.20
N ILE A 36 4.56 2.89 -1.44
CA ILE A 36 4.20 3.51 -0.17
C ILE A 36 4.41 2.47 0.94
N ASP A 37 5.56 2.62 1.61
CA ASP A 37 6.04 1.67 2.62
C ASP A 37 5.61 2.08 4.04
N PHE A 38 4.51 1.51 4.51
CA PHE A 38 3.96 1.70 5.85
C PHE A 38 4.81 1.08 6.96
N THR A 39 5.85 0.31 6.63
CA THR A 39 6.83 -0.15 7.62
C THR A 39 7.59 1.04 8.21
N LYS A 40 7.78 2.10 7.42
CA LYS A 40 8.45 3.33 7.83
C LYS A 40 7.55 4.18 8.72
N LEU A 41 8.10 4.65 9.85
CA LEU A 41 7.36 5.50 10.79
C LEU A 41 6.97 6.85 10.17
N ALA A 42 7.85 7.45 9.34
CA ALA A 42 7.58 8.72 8.67
C ALA A 42 6.35 8.66 7.75
N VAL A 43 6.16 7.55 7.04
CA VAL A 43 4.99 7.34 6.16
C VAL A 43 3.71 7.15 6.97
N ARG A 44 3.78 6.43 8.10
CA ARG A 44 2.63 6.26 9.01
C ARG A 44 2.13 7.56 9.61
N ASN A 45 3.03 8.52 9.82
CA ASN A 45 2.70 9.84 10.38
C ASN A 45 2.19 10.83 9.31
N GLN A 46 2.10 10.44 8.03
CA GLN A 46 1.45 11.25 7.01
C GLN A 46 -0.07 11.20 7.22
N ASN A 47 -0.71 12.37 7.25
CA ASN A 47 -2.15 12.45 7.51
C ASN A 47 -2.99 11.91 6.34
N GLN A 48 -2.49 12.01 5.11
CA GLN A 48 -3.20 11.60 3.89
C GLN A 48 -2.21 11.11 2.83
N ILE A 49 -2.66 10.14 2.03
CA ILE A 49 -2.02 9.76 0.78
C ILE A 49 -3.01 10.16 -0.31
N PRO A 50 -2.69 11.16 -1.15
CA PRO A 50 -3.60 11.59 -2.21
C PRO A 50 -3.80 10.46 -3.20
N PHE A 51 -5.00 10.34 -3.79
CA PHE A 51 -5.27 9.44 -4.91
C PHE A 51 -5.93 10.23 -6.05
N GLU A 52 -5.57 9.88 -7.28
CA GLU A 52 -6.18 10.44 -8.49
C GLU A 52 -7.11 9.41 -9.14
N ASN A 53 -8.08 9.88 -9.93
CA ASN A 53 -9.09 9.03 -10.56
C ASN A 53 -8.52 8.01 -11.57
N ASN A 54 -7.28 8.18 -12.03
CA ASN A 54 -6.61 7.31 -13.00
C ASN A 54 -5.50 6.46 -12.35
N GLU A 55 -5.53 6.30 -11.03
CA GLU A 55 -4.58 5.48 -10.28
C GLU A 55 -5.22 4.16 -9.82
N LEU A 56 -4.44 3.08 -9.85
CA LEU A 56 -4.76 1.79 -9.23
C LEU A 56 -3.99 1.65 -7.92
N ALA A 57 -4.69 1.38 -6.82
CA ALA A 57 -4.06 1.04 -5.55
C ALA A 57 -3.99 -0.50 -5.38
N ILE A 58 -2.80 -1.02 -5.09
CA ILE A 58 -2.59 -2.41 -4.66
C ILE A 58 -2.13 -2.36 -3.21
N ILE A 59 -2.92 -2.99 -2.33
CA ILE A 59 -2.72 -2.92 -0.89
C ILE A 59 -2.34 -4.30 -0.35
N GLY A 60 -1.19 -4.39 0.31
CA GLY A 60 -0.72 -5.62 0.96
C GLY A 60 -0.42 -5.42 2.45
N VAL A 61 -0.99 -6.27 3.31
CA VAL A 61 -0.71 -6.27 4.74
C VAL A 61 -0.57 -7.71 5.24
N PRO A 62 0.48 -8.07 5.99
CA PRO A 62 0.63 -9.41 6.56
C PRO A 62 -0.38 -9.62 7.69
N VAL A 63 -0.71 -10.89 7.94
CA VAL A 63 -1.46 -11.31 9.12
C VAL A 63 -0.47 -11.72 10.21
N TYR A 64 -0.67 -11.22 11.43
CA TYR A 64 0.07 -11.62 12.62
C TYR A 64 -0.92 -12.06 13.71
N SER A 65 -0.77 -13.29 14.21
CA SER A 65 -1.65 -13.85 15.26
C SER A 65 -3.13 -13.62 14.95
N ASP A 66 -3.55 -14.07 13.75
CA ASP A 66 -4.93 -13.99 13.25
C ASP A 66 -5.49 -12.58 13.04
N ARG A 67 -4.63 -11.55 13.09
CA ARG A 67 -5.05 -10.15 12.94
C ARG A 67 -4.19 -9.42 11.93
N ILE A 68 -4.81 -8.47 11.25
CA ILE A 68 -4.07 -7.40 10.59
C ILE A 68 -3.44 -6.55 11.70
N PRO A 69 -2.13 -6.26 11.65
CA PRO A 69 -1.46 -5.51 12.70
C PRO A 69 -2.19 -4.19 13.03
N ARG A 70 -2.67 -4.09 14.28
CA ARG A 70 -3.28 -2.88 14.84
C ARG A 70 -2.19 -1.93 15.31
N TYR A 71 -1.66 -1.10 14.42
CA TYR A 71 -0.97 0.11 14.86
C TYR A 71 -2.03 1.12 15.33
N ARG A 72 -1.73 1.95 16.35
CA ARG A 72 -2.54 3.15 16.69
C ARG A 72 -2.84 4.04 15.47
N GLN A 73 -2.09 3.87 14.37
CA GLN A 73 -2.26 4.55 13.09
C GLN A 73 -2.64 3.61 11.92
N ALA A 74 -2.69 2.27 12.08
CA ALA A 74 -3.18 1.35 11.03
C ALA A 74 -4.66 1.04 11.14
N ALA A 75 -5.32 1.47 12.22
CA ALA A 75 -6.76 1.73 12.14
C ALA A 75 -7.07 2.76 11.03
N ASN A 76 -6.10 3.59 10.63
CA ASN A 76 -6.22 4.51 9.51
C ASN A 76 -5.83 3.88 8.16
N PHE A 77 -5.42 2.61 8.09
CA PHE A 77 -5.05 1.98 6.81
C PHE A 77 -6.22 2.00 5.81
N VAL A 78 -7.44 1.89 6.34
CA VAL A 78 -8.70 2.01 5.58
C VAL A 78 -9.20 3.48 5.55
N GLN A 79 -8.86 4.30 6.55
CA GLN A 79 -9.26 5.72 6.58
C GLN A 79 -8.42 6.62 5.65
N ILE A 80 -7.24 6.18 5.21
CA ILE A 80 -6.43 6.89 4.20
C ILE A 80 -7.18 7.10 2.88
N PHE A 81 -8.17 6.25 2.59
CA PHE A 81 -8.96 6.29 1.37
C PHE A 81 -10.27 7.08 1.51
N ASN A 82 -10.53 7.73 2.65
CA ASN A 82 -11.70 8.59 2.88
C ASN A 82 -11.31 10.05 3.11
#